data_AF-A0A3D4W2I6-F1
#
_entry.id   AF-A0A3D4W2I6-F1
#
_cell.length_a   1.000
_cell.length_b   1.000
_cell.length_c   1.000
_cell.angle_alpha   90.00
_cell.angle_beta   90.00
_cell.angle_gamma   90.00
#
_symmetry.space_group_name_H-M   'P 1'
#
loop_
_entity.id
_entity.type
_entity.pdbx_description
1 polymer ?
#
loop_
_entity_poly.entity_id
_entity_poly.type
_entity_poly.pdbx_seq_one_letter_code
_entity_poly.pdbx_strand_id
1 'polypeptide(L)'
;MEAHPQSNPTLTDQRKYTGIGRMMIAYGIQLSIDSGHGGVVTFAAKTDELYEHYIQDFHAVPIFQPLPGGPKLLMLADEGAQEIFSTYLS
;
A
#
# COMPACT_ATOMS: atom_id res chain seq x y z
N MET A 1 10.27 11.41 12.20
CA MET A 1 10.36 10.48 11.05
C MET A 1 10.29 11.32 9.79
N GLU A 2 11.44 11.56 9.18
CA GLU A 2 11.54 12.36 7.95
C GLU A 2 11.27 11.44 6.75
N ALA A 3 10.50 11.95 5.79
CA ALA A 3 10.16 11.21 4.57
C ALA A 3 11.44 10.86 3.79
N HIS A 4 11.50 9.67 3.21
CA HIS A 4 12.60 9.27 2.32
C HIS A 4 12.77 10.34 1.22
N PRO A 5 14.00 10.75 0.85
CA PRO A 5 14.25 11.85 -0.09
C PRO A 5 13.52 11.71 -1.44
N GLN A 6 13.29 10.48 -1.89
CA GLN A 6 12.62 10.13 -3.15
C GLN A 6 11.08 10.11 -3.07
N SER A 7 10.52 10.27 -1.88
CA SER A 7 9.08 10.38 -1.63
C SER A 7 8.66 11.82 -1.32
N ASN A 8 9.62 12.76 -1.36
CA ASN A 8 9.39 14.18 -1.13
C ASN A 8 9.03 14.89 -2.46
N PRO A 9 7.84 15.51 -2.58
CA PRO A 9 7.41 16.21 -3.79
C PRO A 9 8.30 17.40 -4.18
N THR A 10 9.18 17.88 -3.28
CA THR A 10 10.11 18.98 -3.57
C THR A 10 11.41 18.53 -4.24
N LEU A 11 11.68 17.21 -4.33
CA LEU A 11 13.01 16.67 -4.69
C LEU A 11 13.03 15.73 -5.90
N THR A 12 11.90 15.31 -6.47
CA THR A 12 11.88 14.43 -7.67
C THR A 12 10.55 14.49 -8.43
N ASP A 13 10.62 14.64 -9.76
CA ASP A 13 9.45 14.59 -10.68
C ASP A 13 8.86 13.18 -10.83
N GLN A 14 9.63 12.12 -10.54
CA GLN A 14 9.14 10.75 -10.51
C GLN A 14 9.15 10.22 -9.07
N ARG A 15 7.96 10.06 -8.48
CA ARG A 15 7.80 9.51 -7.14
C ARG A 15 8.08 8.01 -7.19
N LYS A 16 9.19 7.58 -6.59
CA LYS A 16 9.42 6.15 -6.31
C LYS A 16 8.80 5.83 -4.96
N TYR A 17 7.56 5.34 -4.96
CA TYR A 17 6.89 4.81 -3.77
C TYR A 17 7.31 3.38 -3.43
N THR A 18 8.40 2.90 -4.04
CA THR A 18 8.82 1.50 -4.03
C THR A 18 9.39 1.02 -2.68
N GLY A 19 9.83 1.93 -1.80
CA GLY A 19 10.52 1.56 -0.55
C GLY A 19 9.61 1.50 0.68
N ILE A 20 9.30 2.67 1.25
CA ILE A 20 8.66 2.75 2.57
C ILE A 20 7.19 2.32 2.53
N GLY A 21 6.43 2.73 1.52
CA GLY A 21 5.00 2.39 1.42
C GLY A 21 4.79 0.87 1.32
N ARG A 22 5.54 0.21 0.44
CA ARG A 22 5.52 -1.25 0.30
C ARG A 22 5.95 -1.95 1.60
N MET A 23 6.95 -1.42 2.31
CA MET A 23 7.42 -2.01 3.59
C MET A 23 6.36 -1.92 4.68
N MET A 24 5.67 -0.78 4.79
CA MET A 24 4.58 -0.61 5.75
C MET A 24 3.42 -1.57 5.48
N ILE A 25 3.10 -1.80 4.20
CA ILE A 25 2.06 -2.76 3.79
C ILE A 25 2.49 -4.19 4.14
N ALA A 26 3.72 -4.59 3.82
CA ALA A 26 4.24 -5.91 4.15
C ALA A 26 4.28 -6.19 5.65
N TYR A 27 4.66 -5.20 6.44
CA TYR A 27 4.58 -5.29 7.90
C TYR A 27 3.12 -5.47 8.37
N GLY A 28 2.17 -4.76 7.77
CA GLY A 28 0.74 -4.98 8.01
C GLY A 28 0.29 -6.41 7.67
N ILE A 29 0.78 -6.96 6.56
CA ILE A 29 0.48 -8.34 6.14
C ILE A 29 1.04 -9.34 7.15
N GLN A 30 2.29 -9.16 7.60
CA GLN A 30 2.90 -9.99 8.66
C GLN A 30 2.05 -9.97 9.93
N LEU A 31 1.67 -8.77 10.41
CA LEU A 31 0.83 -8.63 11.60
C LEU A 31 -0.53 -9.31 11.42
N SER A 32 -1.12 -9.21 10.23
CA SER A 32 -2.39 -9.86 9.90
C SER A 32 -2.25 -11.39 9.95
N ILE A 33 -1.16 -11.96 9.41
CA ILE A 33 -0.84 -13.40 9.49
C ILE A 33 -0.63 -13.82 10.95
N ASP A 34 0.23 -13.11 11.69
CA ASP A 34 0.56 -13.42 13.10
C ASP A 34 -0.69 -13.39 14.00
N SER A 35 -1.68 -12.59 13.61
CA SER A 35 -2.95 -12.46 14.32
C SER A 35 -4.04 -13.42 13.80
N GLY A 36 -3.75 -14.30 12.83
CA GLY A 36 -4.70 -15.28 12.29
C GLY A 36 -5.71 -14.73 11.28
N HIS A 37 -5.47 -13.54 10.70
CA HIS A 37 -6.37 -12.88 9.73
C HIS A 37 -5.95 -13.11 8.27
N GLY A 38 -5.10 -14.10 8.00
CA GLY A 38 -4.80 -14.56 6.64
C GLY A 38 -4.02 -13.58 5.76
N GLY A 39 -3.36 -12.57 6.36
CA GLY A 39 -2.57 -11.59 5.61
C GLY A 39 -3.39 -10.46 4.97
N VAL A 40 -4.69 -10.38 5.26
CA VAL A 40 -5.56 -9.31 4.75
C VAL A 40 -5.21 -7.99 5.42
N VAL A 41 -5.07 -6.92 4.63
CA VAL A 41 -4.85 -5.56 5.12
C VAL A 41 -5.75 -4.55 4.42
N THR A 42 -6.14 -3.50 5.13
CA THR A 42 -6.88 -2.37 4.57
C THR A 42 -6.17 -1.06 4.85
N PHE A 43 -6.23 -0.12 3.91
CA PHE A 43 -5.55 1.17 4.01
C PHE A 43 -6.19 2.22 3.09
N ALA A 44 -5.89 3.48 3.35
CA ALA A 44 -6.37 4.61 2.55
C ALA A 44 -5.28 5.13 1.62
N ALA A 45 -5.60 5.33 0.35
CA ALA A 45 -4.77 6.13 -0.55
C ALA A 45 -4.96 7.63 -0.25
N LYS A 46 -3.85 8.35 -0.12
CA LYS A 46 -3.86 9.80 0.18
C LYS A 46 -3.96 10.68 -1.08
N THR A 47 -3.62 10.14 -2.24
CA THR A 47 -3.68 10.83 -3.53
C THR A 47 -4.20 9.87 -4.59
N ASP A 48 -4.64 10.42 -5.72
CA ASP A 48 -5.17 9.64 -6.83
C ASP A 48 -4.07 8.80 -7.49
N GLU A 49 -2.84 9.30 -7.56
CA GLU A 49 -1.71 8.54 -8.12
C GLU A 49 -1.36 7.34 -7.23
N LEU A 50 -1.44 7.48 -5.90
CA LEU A 50 -1.26 6.35 -4.98
C LEU A 50 -2.38 5.33 -5.12
N TYR A 51 -3.61 5.79 -5.28
CA TYR A 51 -4.76 4.91 -5.49
C TYR A 51 -4.58 4.06 -6.74
N GLU A 52 -4.19 4.67 -7.86
CA GLU A 52 -3.90 3.97 -9.12
C GLU A 52 -2.73 3.01 -8.98
N HIS A 53 -1.62 3.46 -8.37
CA HIS A 53 -0.45 2.62 -8.08
C HIS A 53 -0.81 1.36 -7.29
N TYR A 54 -1.59 1.50 -6.21
CA TYR A 54 -1.96 0.35 -5.39
C TYR A 54 -2.85 -0.65 -6.13
N ILE A 55 -3.71 -0.20 -7.04
CA ILE A 55 -4.55 -1.11 -7.85
C ILE A 55 -3.70 -1.81 -8.91
N GLN A 56 -2.89 -1.05 -9.65
CA GLN A 56 -2.17 -1.55 -10.82
C GLN A 56 -0.96 -2.38 -10.46
N ASP A 57 -0.17 -1.93 -9.47
CA ASP A 57 1.11 -2.55 -9.15
C ASP A 57 1.03 -3.51 -7.95
N PHE A 58 0.07 -3.31 -7.04
CA PHE A 58 -0.07 -4.13 -5.82
C PHE A 58 -1.32 -5.01 -5.84
N HIS A 59 -2.15 -4.94 -6.88
CA HIS A 59 -3.40 -5.70 -6.99
C HIS A 59 -4.40 -5.40 -5.85
N ALA A 60 -4.39 -4.18 -5.32
CA ALA A 60 -5.32 -3.76 -4.28
C ALA A 60 -6.74 -3.59 -4.83
N VAL A 61 -7.74 -3.97 -4.03
CA VAL A 61 -9.16 -3.90 -4.39
C VAL A 61 -9.81 -2.71 -3.70
N PRO A 62 -10.54 -1.83 -4.44
CA PRO A 62 -11.33 -0.76 -3.83
C PRO A 62 -12.45 -1.30 -2.94
N ILE A 63 -12.55 -0.78 -1.72
CA ILE A 63 -13.59 -1.19 -0.76
C ILE A 63 -14.68 -0.12 -0.70
N PHE A 64 -14.28 1.13 -0.47
CA PHE A 64 -15.22 2.19 -0.12
C PHE A 64 -14.61 3.58 -0.31
N GLN A 65 -15.42 4.51 -0.80
CA GLN A 65 -15.13 5.94 -0.77
C GLN A 65 -16.39 6.68 -0.27
N PRO A 66 -16.42 7.13 1.00
CA PRO A 66 -17.64 7.64 1.62
C PRO A 66 -18.16 8.95 1.00
N LEU A 67 -17.25 9.76 0.49
CA LEU A 67 -17.53 11.10 -0.03
C LEU A 67 -16.71 11.34 -1.30
N PRO A 68 -17.23 12.07 -2.30
CA PRO A 68 -16.43 12.55 -3.42
C PRO A 68 -15.21 13.33 -2.92
N GLY A 69 -14.01 12.93 -3.33
CA GLY A 69 -12.75 13.51 -2.86
C GLY A 69 -12.32 13.08 -1.44
N GLY A 70 -13.10 12.22 -0.77
CA GLY A 70 -12.75 11.63 0.51
C GLY A 70 -11.75 10.47 0.39
N PRO A 71 -11.30 9.90 1.53
CA PRO A 71 -10.33 8.80 1.56
C PRO A 71 -10.79 7.61 0.72
N LYS A 72 -9.90 7.12 -0.14
CA LYS A 72 -10.15 5.95 -0.99
C LYS A 72 -9.61 4.71 -0.29
N LEU A 73 -10.50 3.90 0.28
CA LEU A 73 -10.13 2.69 1.01
C LEU A 73 -9.90 1.52 0.04
N LEU A 74 -8.79 0.84 0.27
CA LEU A 74 -8.29 -0.29 -0.51
C LEU A 74 -8.04 -1.49 0.42
N MET A 75 -8.15 -2.69 -0.14
CA MET A 75 -7.81 -3.96 0.50
C MET A 75 -6.69 -4.64 -0.27
N LEU A 76 -5.80 -5.32 0.43
CA LEU A 76 -4.97 -6.38 -0.13
C LEU A 76 -5.33 -7.70 0.55
N ALA A 77 -5.49 -8.73 -0.27
CA ALA A 77 -5.78 -10.09 0.12
C ALA A 77 -5.16 -11.05 -0.91
N ASP A 78 -5.10 -12.33 -0.57
CA ASP A 78 -4.69 -13.41 -1.47
C ASP A 78 -3.40 -13.10 -2.25
N GLU A 79 -3.46 -13.08 -3.58
CA GLU A 79 -2.33 -12.89 -4.49
C GLU A 79 -1.60 -11.55 -4.26
N GLY A 80 -2.33 -10.45 -4.12
CA GLY A 80 -1.74 -9.13 -3.90
C GLY A 80 -0.99 -9.03 -2.55
N ALA A 81 -1.52 -9.68 -1.51
CA ALA A 81 -0.82 -9.78 -0.23
C ALA A 81 0.40 -10.70 -0.33
N GLN A 82 0.28 -11.84 -1.01
CA GLN A 82 1.35 -12.81 -1.17
C GLN A 82 2.53 -12.25 -1.95
N GLU A 83 2.31 -11.53 -3.05
CA GLU A 83 3.38 -10.97 -3.88
C GLU A 83 4.20 -9.93 -3.12
N ILE A 84 3.51 -9.03 -2.42
CA ILE A 84 4.15 -8.02 -1.57
C ILE A 84 4.93 -8.71 -0.46
N PHE A 85 4.34 -9.68 0.23
CA PHE A 85 5.01 -10.36 1.35
C PHE A 85 6.23 -11.19 0.90
N SER A 86 6.14 -11.86 -0.25
CA SER A 86 7.21 -12.72 -0.78
C SER A 86 8.48 -11.92 -1.13
N THR A 87 8.32 -10.65 -1.53
CA THR A 87 9.46 -9.77 -1.80
C THR A 87 10.21 -9.34 -0.53
N TYR A 88 9.71 -9.65 0.68
CA TYR A 88 10.40 -9.42 1.95
C TYR A 88 11.02 -10.68 2.57
N LEU A 89 10.70 -11.86 2.05
CA LEU A 89 11.32 -13.13 2.48
C LEU A 89 12.55 -13.51 1.64
N SER A 90 12.89 -12.69 0.63
CA SER A 90 13.99 -12.87 -0.32
C SER A 90 15.23 -12.09 0.10
#